data_AF-A0A7L0ASW5-F1
#
_entry.id   AF-A0A7L0ASW5-F1
#
_cell.length_a   1.000
_cell.length_b   1.000
_cell.length_c   1.000
_cell.angle_alpha   90.00
_cell.angle_beta   90.00
_cell.angle_gamma   90.00
#
_symmetry.space_group_name_H-M   'P 1'
#
loop_
_entity.id
_entity.type
_entity.pdbx_description
1 polymer ?
#
loop_
_entity_poly.entity_id
_entity_poly.type
_entity_poly.pdbx_seq_one_letter_code
_entity_poly.pdbx_strand_id
1 'polypeptide(L)'
;MCGIWALFGSDECLSVQCLSAMKIAHRGPDAFRFENVNGFTNCCFGFHRLAVVDQLYGMQPIRVKKFPYLWLCYNGEIYNFKQLQKQFGFEYQTLVDGEVILHLYNRGGIEQTASMLDGVFAFILLDTANRKVFLARDTYGVRPLFKVLTDDGFLGVCSEAKGLINLKHSTSLCPKVEPFLPGHYEVLDLKPSGKVASVELVKFHSYKDEPLHAACDTVETLPSGFDLETVKSNIRILFENAVRKRLMAHRRIGCLLSGGLDSSLVAAVLLKLMKEIDINYPLQTFAIGMENSPDLLAARKVAAHIGSEHHEVIFNSEEGIQAIEEVIFSLETYDITTVRASIGMYLVSKYIRKKTDSVVIFSGEGSDELTQGYIYFHKAPSPEEAAEESERLLKELYLFDVLRADRTTAAHG
;
A
#
# COMPACT_ATOMS: atom_id res chain seq x y z
N MET A 1 6.63 0.80 -5.92
CA MET A 1 5.19 0.43 -5.74
C MET A 1 4.35 1.06 -6.86
N CYS A 2 3.13 0.65 -7.20
CA CYS A 2 2.45 1.28 -8.33
C CYS A 2 1.96 2.73 -8.05
N GLY A 3 1.73 3.51 -9.10
CA GLY A 3 1.11 4.83 -9.06
C GLY A 3 -0.19 4.84 -9.84
N ILE A 4 -1.32 5.10 -9.16
CA ILE A 4 -2.64 5.24 -9.80
C ILE A 4 -3.03 6.72 -9.89
N TRP A 5 -3.61 7.09 -11.01
CA TRP A 5 -4.18 8.42 -11.26
C TRP A 5 -5.41 8.28 -12.17
N ALA A 6 -6.49 9.00 -11.88
CA ALA A 6 -7.66 9.03 -12.75
C ALA A 6 -8.42 10.35 -12.63
N LEU A 7 -9.09 10.71 -13.71
CA LEU A 7 -10.03 11.84 -13.75
C LEU A 7 -11.39 11.38 -14.28
N PHE A 8 -12.44 11.98 -13.74
CA PHE A 8 -13.82 11.84 -14.22
C PHE A 8 -14.43 13.21 -14.41
N GLY A 9 -14.97 13.46 -15.61
CA GLY A 9 -15.66 14.70 -15.91
C GLY A 9 -14.74 15.90 -16.09
N SER A 10 -13.58 15.70 -16.72
CA SER A 10 -12.67 16.81 -17.01
C SER A 10 -13.21 17.74 -18.10
N ASP A 11 -13.04 19.05 -17.93
CA ASP A 11 -13.38 20.06 -18.95
C ASP A 11 -12.17 20.43 -19.83
N GLU A 12 -10.98 19.99 -19.44
CA GLU A 12 -9.71 20.36 -20.07
C GLU A 12 -9.27 19.31 -21.10
N CYS A 13 -8.38 19.73 -22.00
CA CYS A 13 -7.74 18.79 -22.92
C CYS A 13 -6.95 17.74 -22.13
N LEU A 14 -7.30 16.46 -22.30
CA LEU A 14 -6.64 15.35 -21.60
C LEU A 14 -5.12 15.33 -21.77
N SER A 15 -4.61 15.86 -22.90
CA SER A 15 -3.15 15.98 -23.12
C SER A 15 -2.46 16.87 -22.08
N VAL A 16 -3.11 17.95 -21.63
CA VAL A 16 -2.60 18.85 -20.58
C VAL A 16 -2.57 18.15 -19.24
N GLN A 17 -3.58 17.33 -18.95
CA GLN A 17 -3.72 16.62 -17.68
C GLN A 17 -2.87 15.36 -17.59
N CYS A 18 -2.45 14.78 -18.73
CA CYS A 18 -1.48 13.69 -18.77
C CYS A 18 -0.15 14.07 -18.07
N LEU A 19 0.25 15.35 -18.13
CA LEU A 19 1.44 15.84 -17.41
C LEU A 19 1.29 15.73 -15.88
N SER A 20 0.07 15.83 -15.35
CA SER A 20 -0.20 15.62 -13.91
C SER A 20 -0.06 14.15 -13.53
N ALA A 21 -0.48 13.23 -14.40
CA ALA A 21 -0.27 11.79 -14.18
C ALA A 21 1.23 11.44 -14.09
N MET A 22 2.12 12.18 -14.76
CA MET A 22 3.58 11.95 -14.70
C MET A 22 4.22 12.34 -13.36
N LYS A 23 3.54 13.10 -12.50
CA LYS A 23 4.08 13.54 -11.20
C LYS A 23 4.29 12.42 -10.19
N ILE A 24 3.73 11.23 -10.46
CA ILE A 24 3.85 10.04 -9.63
C ILE A 24 4.62 8.91 -10.31
N ALA A 25 5.37 9.20 -11.37
CA ALA A 25 6.12 8.22 -12.15
C ALA A 25 7.18 7.47 -11.34
N HIS A 26 7.74 8.11 -10.29
CA HIS A 26 8.74 7.51 -9.41
C HIS A 26 8.26 6.21 -8.76
N ARG A 27 6.96 6.10 -8.47
CA ARG A 27 6.37 4.92 -7.84
C ARG A 27 6.55 3.70 -8.75
N GLY A 28 6.12 3.82 -10.00
CA GLY A 28 6.04 2.72 -10.96
C GLY A 28 6.96 2.91 -12.18
N PRO A 29 8.26 2.61 -12.05
CA PRO A 29 9.25 2.93 -13.08
C PRO A 29 9.26 1.99 -14.30
N ASP A 30 8.55 0.85 -14.25
CA ASP A 30 8.70 -0.21 -15.26
C ASP A 30 7.88 0.07 -16.53
N ALA A 31 6.69 0.65 -16.39
CA ALA A 31 5.83 0.98 -17.53
C ALA A 31 4.80 2.07 -17.19
N PHE A 32 4.34 2.79 -18.20
CA PHE A 32 3.25 3.76 -18.11
C PHE A 32 2.17 3.48 -19.14
N ARG A 33 0.90 3.61 -18.75
CA ARG A 33 -0.25 3.61 -19.65
C ARG A 33 -1.16 4.79 -19.31
N PHE A 34 -1.61 5.48 -20.35
CA PHE A 34 -2.66 6.48 -20.27
C PHE A 34 -3.73 6.14 -21.29
N GLU A 35 -4.98 6.04 -20.86
CA GLU A 35 -6.11 5.83 -21.76
C GLU A 35 -7.37 6.51 -21.23
N ASN A 36 -8.24 6.92 -22.15
CA ASN A 36 -9.57 7.44 -21.84
C ASN A 36 -10.64 6.37 -22.01
N VAL A 37 -11.82 6.65 -21.49
CA VAL A 37 -12.94 5.70 -21.48
C VAL A 37 -13.82 5.90 -22.71
N ASN A 38 -14.08 4.84 -23.47
CA ASN A 38 -15.02 4.88 -24.59
C ASN A 38 -16.42 5.30 -24.11
N GLY A 39 -17.03 6.29 -24.78
CA GLY A 39 -18.33 6.85 -24.39
C GLY A 39 -18.26 7.89 -23.26
N PHE A 40 -17.12 8.04 -22.59
CA PHE A 40 -16.82 9.07 -21.60
C PHE A 40 -15.40 9.60 -21.84
N THR A 41 -15.20 10.26 -22.97
CA THR A 41 -13.86 10.65 -23.43
C THR A 41 -13.17 11.69 -22.54
N ASN A 42 -13.90 12.29 -21.59
CA ASN A 42 -13.40 13.16 -20.53
C ASN A 42 -13.12 12.45 -19.20
N CYS A 43 -13.24 11.12 -19.17
CA CYS A 43 -12.78 10.26 -18.10
C CYS A 43 -11.53 9.51 -18.57
N CYS A 44 -10.50 9.44 -17.73
CA CYS A 44 -9.24 8.81 -18.10
C CYS A 44 -8.50 8.22 -16.89
N PHE A 45 -7.59 7.30 -17.19
CA PHE A 45 -6.71 6.65 -16.23
C PHE A 45 -5.26 6.82 -16.67
N GLY A 46 -4.40 7.11 -15.70
CA GLY A 46 -2.95 7.08 -15.81
C GLY A 46 -2.40 6.08 -14.80
N PHE A 47 -1.56 5.16 -15.26
CA PHE A 47 -1.00 4.10 -14.42
C PHE A 47 0.50 3.95 -14.63
N HIS A 48 1.25 4.09 -13.55
CA HIS A 48 2.69 3.81 -13.49
C HIS A 48 2.88 2.48 -12.76
N ARG A 49 3.52 1.53 -13.44
CA ARG A 49 3.65 0.15 -12.97
C ARG A 49 5.02 -0.10 -12.36
N LEU A 50 5.03 -0.68 -11.17
CA LEU A 50 6.12 -1.53 -10.70
C LEU A 50 5.63 -2.98 -10.82
N ALA A 51 6.23 -3.78 -11.68
CA ALA A 51 5.79 -5.14 -11.96
C ALA A 51 6.34 -6.12 -10.90
N VAL A 52 5.55 -6.33 -9.83
CA VAL A 52 5.84 -7.27 -8.73
C VAL A 52 5.25 -8.66 -9.02
N VAL A 53 3.96 -8.71 -9.35
CA VAL A 53 3.25 -9.92 -9.77
C VAL A 53 2.88 -9.83 -11.26
N ASP A 54 3.08 -10.92 -12.01
CA ASP A 54 2.81 -11.05 -13.44
C ASP A 54 3.40 -9.93 -14.31
N GLN A 55 4.64 -10.13 -14.78
CA GLN A 55 5.31 -9.12 -15.61
C GLN A 55 4.71 -8.95 -17.00
N LEU A 56 3.99 -9.95 -17.53
CA LEU A 56 3.56 -9.98 -18.92
C LEU A 56 2.13 -9.44 -19.12
N TYR A 57 1.18 -9.81 -18.26
CA TYR A 57 -0.24 -9.54 -18.51
C TYR A 57 -0.89 -8.57 -17.51
N GLY A 58 -0.20 -8.18 -16.44
CA GLY A 58 -0.77 -7.36 -15.36
C GLY A 58 -0.72 -5.83 -15.55
N MET A 59 -0.56 -5.31 -16.77
CA MET A 59 -0.55 -3.86 -17.02
C MET A 59 -1.96 -3.26 -16.90
N GLN A 60 -2.08 -2.11 -16.23
CA GLN A 60 -3.37 -1.49 -15.89
C GLN A 60 -3.64 -0.20 -16.70
N PRO A 61 -4.90 0.26 -16.86
CA PRO A 61 -6.15 -0.31 -16.34
C PRO A 61 -6.38 -1.78 -16.69
N ILE A 62 -6.71 -2.58 -15.69
CA ILE A 62 -7.07 -3.99 -15.87
C ILE A 62 -8.45 -4.04 -16.52
N ARG A 63 -8.50 -4.66 -17.69
CA ARG A 63 -9.71 -4.91 -18.46
C ARG A 63 -9.66 -6.34 -18.97
N VAL A 64 -10.69 -7.12 -18.66
CA VAL A 64 -10.78 -8.53 -19.05
C VAL A 64 -11.98 -8.74 -19.95
N LYS A 65 -11.88 -9.69 -20.89
CA LYS A 65 -12.93 -9.99 -21.87
C LYS A 65 -14.26 -10.36 -21.22
N LYS A 66 -14.20 -11.02 -20.06
CA LYS A 66 -15.37 -11.45 -19.28
C LYS A 66 -16.22 -10.27 -18.79
N PHE A 67 -15.60 -9.11 -18.53
CA PHE A 67 -16.23 -7.93 -17.96
C PHE A 67 -15.89 -6.67 -18.80
N PRO A 68 -16.44 -6.54 -20.02
CA PRO A 68 -16.01 -5.52 -20.98
C PRO A 68 -16.28 -4.07 -20.52
N TYR A 69 -17.17 -3.89 -19.55
CA TYR A 69 -17.58 -2.58 -19.03
C TYR A 69 -16.84 -2.15 -17.76
N LEU A 70 -15.99 -3.02 -17.20
CA LEU A 70 -15.23 -2.77 -15.99
C LEU A 70 -13.79 -2.32 -16.30
N TRP A 71 -13.35 -1.31 -15.57
CA TRP A 71 -12.01 -0.74 -15.64
C TRP A 71 -11.45 -0.62 -14.23
N LEU A 72 -10.32 -1.25 -13.96
CA LEU A 72 -9.70 -1.25 -12.64
C LEU A 72 -8.28 -0.69 -12.69
N CYS A 73 -7.99 0.32 -11.88
CA CYS A 73 -6.64 0.70 -11.51
C CYS A 73 -6.48 0.50 -10.00
N TYR A 74 -5.46 -0.23 -9.58
CA TYR A 74 -5.10 -0.39 -8.17
C TYR A 74 -3.59 -0.34 -7.95
N ASN A 75 -3.20 0.21 -6.81
CA ASN A 75 -1.87 0.05 -6.24
C ASN A 75 -2.02 -0.82 -4.99
N GLY A 76 -1.54 -2.05 -5.03
CA GLY A 76 -1.73 -3.00 -3.94
C GLY A 76 -1.21 -4.41 -4.24
N GLU A 77 -1.41 -5.28 -3.26
CA GLU A 77 -1.14 -6.72 -3.31
C GLU A 77 -2.29 -7.43 -2.58
N ILE A 78 -3.04 -8.27 -3.29
CA ILE A 78 -4.14 -9.07 -2.73
C ILE A 78 -3.64 -10.48 -2.42
N TYR A 79 -3.22 -10.73 -1.19
CA TYR A 79 -2.50 -11.95 -0.81
C TYR A 79 -3.36 -13.22 -0.90
N ASN A 80 -4.68 -13.11 -0.68
CA ASN A 80 -5.61 -14.24 -0.74
C ASN A 80 -6.22 -14.47 -2.14
N PHE A 81 -5.72 -13.81 -3.20
CA PHE A 81 -6.36 -13.88 -4.53
C PHE A 81 -6.51 -15.31 -5.09
N LYS A 82 -5.51 -16.18 -4.87
CA LYS A 82 -5.57 -17.60 -5.30
C LYS A 82 -6.58 -18.42 -4.50
N GLN A 83 -6.75 -18.12 -3.21
CA GLN A 83 -7.73 -18.78 -2.36
C GLN A 83 -9.14 -18.41 -2.84
N LEU A 84 -9.39 -17.12 -3.06
CA LEU A 84 -10.65 -16.60 -3.59
C LEU A 84 -10.95 -17.17 -4.99
N GLN A 85 -9.92 -17.25 -5.86
CA GLN A 85 -10.03 -17.87 -7.18
C GLN A 85 -10.53 -19.32 -7.07
N LYS A 86 -9.90 -20.12 -6.20
CA LYS A 86 -10.28 -21.53 -5.99
C LYS A 86 -11.66 -21.67 -5.36
N GLN A 87 -11.95 -20.88 -4.32
CA GLN A 87 -13.21 -20.94 -3.57
C GLN A 87 -14.43 -20.60 -4.43
N PHE A 88 -14.30 -19.59 -5.29
CA PHE A 88 -15.41 -19.13 -6.12
C PHE A 88 -15.37 -19.65 -7.56
N GLY A 89 -14.36 -20.44 -7.93
CA GLY A 89 -14.20 -21.00 -9.27
C GLY A 89 -13.99 -19.93 -10.34
N PHE A 90 -13.20 -18.90 -10.03
CA PHE A 90 -12.95 -17.81 -10.98
C PHE A 90 -11.93 -18.22 -12.06
N GLU A 91 -12.30 -17.99 -13.31
CA GLU A 91 -11.42 -18.16 -14.46
C GLU A 91 -10.77 -16.82 -14.81
N TYR A 92 -9.46 -16.71 -14.57
CA TYR A 92 -8.73 -15.47 -14.80
C TYR A 92 -8.16 -15.38 -16.21
N GLN A 93 -8.08 -14.16 -16.72
CA GLN A 93 -7.43 -13.85 -17.99
C GLN A 93 -5.94 -13.50 -17.81
N THR A 94 -5.58 -12.90 -16.69
CA THR A 94 -4.22 -12.49 -16.31
C THR A 94 -3.72 -13.34 -15.14
N LEU A 95 -2.48 -13.11 -14.71
CA LEU A 95 -1.90 -13.71 -13.52
C LEU A 95 -1.65 -12.68 -12.41
N VAL A 96 -2.13 -11.44 -12.56
CA VAL A 96 -2.02 -10.39 -11.54
C VAL A 96 -3.08 -10.60 -10.46
N ASP A 97 -2.69 -10.43 -9.21
CA ASP A 97 -3.52 -10.63 -8.02
C ASP A 97 -4.78 -9.75 -8.05
N GLY A 98 -4.67 -8.50 -8.51
CA GLY A 98 -5.78 -7.55 -8.57
C GLY A 98 -6.93 -7.92 -9.51
N GLU A 99 -6.78 -8.89 -10.42
CA GLU A 99 -7.91 -9.34 -11.25
C GLU A 99 -9.06 -9.88 -10.38
N VAL A 100 -8.77 -10.42 -9.19
CA VAL A 100 -9.79 -10.90 -8.24
C VAL A 100 -10.83 -9.85 -7.89
N ILE A 101 -10.44 -8.57 -7.86
CA ILE A 101 -11.34 -7.44 -7.55
C ILE A 101 -12.47 -7.36 -8.60
N LEU A 102 -12.16 -7.59 -9.87
CA LEU A 102 -13.18 -7.59 -10.94
C LEU A 102 -14.17 -8.75 -10.77
N HIS A 103 -13.67 -9.95 -10.44
CA HIS A 103 -14.53 -11.13 -10.27
C HIS A 103 -15.40 -11.04 -9.02
N LEU A 104 -14.85 -10.55 -7.90
CA LEU A 104 -15.61 -10.31 -6.67
C LEU A 104 -16.68 -9.23 -6.88
N TYR A 105 -16.33 -8.13 -7.55
CA TYR A 105 -17.28 -7.05 -7.80
C TYR A 105 -18.45 -7.52 -8.66
N ASN A 106 -18.16 -8.24 -9.75
CA ASN A 106 -19.21 -8.80 -10.58
C ASN A 106 -20.07 -9.84 -9.83
N ARG A 107 -19.52 -10.52 -8.82
CA ARG A 107 -20.23 -11.54 -8.04
C ARG A 107 -21.20 -10.94 -7.01
N GLY A 108 -20.79 -9.91 -6.27
CA GLY A 108 -21.61 -9.38 -5.18
C GLY A 108 -21.34 -7.94 -4.80
N GLY A 109 -20.85 -7.14 -5.75
CA GLY A 109 -20.73 -5.70 -5.60
C GLY A 109 -19.55 -5.25 -4.73
N ILE A 110 -19.49 -3.95 -4.48
CA ILE A 110 -18.33 -3.30 -3.88
C ILE A 110 -18.14 -3.65 -2.40
N GLU A 111 -19.22 -3.79 -1.63
CA GLU A 111 -19.14 -4.09 -0.20
C GLU A 111 -18.53 -5.47 0.03
N GLN A 112 -19.06 -6.50 -0.63
CA GLN A 112 -18.47 -7.84 -0.58
C GLN A 112 -17.03 -7.83 -1.08
N THR A 113 -16.74 -7.05 -2.13
CA THR A 113 -15.38 -6.98 -2.67
C THR A 113 -14.42 -6.42 -1.64
N ALA A 114 -14.65 -5.21 -1.12
CA ALA A 114 -13.73 -4.53 -0.21
C ALA A 114 -13.45 -5.35 1.06
N SER A 115 -14.48 -6.02 1.61
CA SER A 115 -14.35 -6.78 2.85
C SER A 115 -13.67 -8.15 2.71
N MET A 116 -13.62 -8.72 1.50
CA MET A 116 -13.05 -10.04 1.22
C MET A 116 -11.56 -10.02 0.84
N LEU A 117 -10.96 -8.84 0.68
CA LEU A 117 -9.54 -8.70 0.32
C LEU A 117 -8.65 -8.79 1.56
N ASP A 118 -7.84 -9.85 1.65
CA ASP A 118 -6.69 -9.92 2.56
C ASP A 118 -5.49 -9.35 1.81
N GLY A 119 -5.22 -8.06 2.02
CA GLY A 119 -4.28 -7.34 1.19
C GLY A 119 -4.06 -5.91 1.63
N VAL A 120 -3.16 -5.25 0.92
CA VAL A 120 -2.97 -3.80 1.01
C VAL A 120 -3.31 -3.23 -0.35
N PHE A 121 -4.13 -2.18 -0.41
CA PHE A 121 -4.66 -1.69 -1.69
C PHE A 121 -5.22 -0.28 -1.58
N ALA A 122 -5.06 0.44 -2.68
CA ALA A 122 -5.88 1.57 -3.04
C ALA A 122 -6.36 1.32 -4.48
N PHE A 123 -7.66 1.40 -4.74
CA PHE A 123 -8.19 1.16 -6.08
C PHE A 123 -9.26 2.14 -6.53
N ILE A 124 -9.37 2.25 -7.84
CA ILE A 124 -10.40 2.97 -8.59
C ILE A 124 -11.01 1.94 -9.54
N LEU A 125 -12.29 1.66 -9.37
CA LEU A 125 -13.06 0.77 -10.22
C LEU A 125 -14.17 1.57 -10.92
N LEU A 126 -14.20 1.51 -12.24
CA LEU A 126 -15.27 2.10 -13.04
C LEU A 126 -16.12 0.98 -13.65
N ASP A 127 -17.43 1.07 -13.44
CA ASP A 127 -18.44 0.27 -14.13
C ASP A 127 -19.27 1.18 -15.04
N THR A 128 -19.03 1.05 -16.35
CA THR A 128 -19.73 1.86 -17.35
C THR A 128 -21.14 1.36 -17.65
N ALA A 129 -21.47 0.09 -17.36
CA ALA A 129 -22.81 -0.46 -17.56
C ALA A 129 -23.76 0.00 -16.45
N ASN A 130 -23.31 -0.08 -15.21
CA ASN A 130 -24.08 0.36 -14.04
C ASN A 130 -23.92 1.86 -13.73
N ARG A 131 -23.07 2.57 -14.49
CA ARG A 131 -22.79 4.01 -14.32
C ARG A 131 -22.29 4.33 -12.91
N LYS A 132 -21.28 3.60 -12.45
CA LYS A 132 -20.69 3.78 -11.12
C LYS A 132 -19.18 3.92 -11.16
N VAL A 133 -18.65 4.73 -10.27
CA VAL A 133 -17.23 4.79 -9.91
C VAL A 133 -17.10 4.40 -8.45
N PHE A 134 -16.13 3.55 -8.14
CA PHE A 134 -15.83 3.12 -6.80
C PHE A 134 -14.40 3.46 -6.46
N LEU A 135 -14.20 4.01 -5.26
CA LEU A 135 -12.89 4.19 -4.64
C LEU A 135 -12.83 3.29 -3.43
N ALA A 136 -11.70 2.64 -3.15
CA ALA A 136 -11.52 1.95 -1.88
C ALA A 136 -10.06 1.93 -1.44
N ARG A 137 -9.86 1.83 -0.13
CA ARG A 137 -8.53 1.80 0.50
C ARG A 137 -8.50 0.78 1.64
N ASP A 138 -7.39 0.06 1.76
CA ASP A 138 -7.21 -0.99 2.78
C ASP A 138 -7.34 -0.48 4.21
N THR A 139 -7.58 -1.41 5.14
CA THR A 139 -7.90 -1.15 6.56
C THR A 139 -6.99 -0.13 7.24
N TYR A 140 -5.68 -0.28 7.08
CA TYR A 140 -4.68 0.56 7.78
C TYR A 140 -4.12 1.68 6.88
N GLY A 141 -4.60 1.77 5.64
CA GLY A 141 -4.19 2.79 4.70
C GLY A 141 -2.76 2.61 4.21
N VAL A 142 -2.29 1.36 4.15
CA VAL A 142 -0.94 0.99 3.74
C VAL A 142 -0.62 1.48 2.34
N ARG A 143 -1.58 1.37 1.41
CA ARG A 143 -1.47 1.99 0.09
C ARG A 143 -2.20 3.31 0.08
N PRO A 144 -1.60 4.39 -0.47
CA PRO A 144 -2.18 5.72 -0.38
C PRO A 144 -3.18 6.01 -1.49
N LEU A 145 -4.14 6.87 -1.15
CA LEU A 145 -5.11 7.41 -2.08
C LEU A 145 -5.54 8.80 -1.61
N PHE A 146 -5.58 9.74 -2.54
CA PHE A 146 -6.08 11.09 -2.38
C PHE A 146 -7.15 11.37 -3.42
N LYS A 147 -8.09 12.24 -3.08
CA LYS A 147 -9.11 12.69 -4.02
C LYS A 147 -9.28 14.21 -4.00
N VAL A 148 -9.85 14.68 -5.09
CA VAL A 148 -10.42 16.00 -5.32
C VAL A 148 -11.81 15.77 -5.86
N LEU A 149 -12.83 16.36 -5.25
CA LEU A 149 -14.20 16.35 -5.78
C LEU A 149 -14.74 17.79 -5.73
N THR A 150 -15.17 18.32 -6.87
CA THR A 150 -15.78 19.65 -6.96
C THR A 150 -17.30 19.58 -6.97
N ASP A 151 -17.96 20.71 -6.70
CA ASP A 151 -19.43 20.79 -6.64
C ASP A 151 -20.11 20.45 -7.98
N ASP A 152 -19.45 20.72 -9.11
CA ASP A 152 -19.96 20.35 -10.44
C ASP A 152 -19.70 18.89 -10.83
N GLY A 153 -19.05 18.11 -9.95
CA GLY A 153 -18.82 16.69 -10.12
C GLY A 153 -17.55 16.32 -10.89
N PHE A 154 -16.55 17.20 -10.95
CA PHE A 154 -15.21 16.80 -11.39
C PHE A 154 -14.51 16.03 -10.26
N LEU A 155 -14.05 14.82 -10.58
CA LEU A 155 -13.31 13.97 -9.65
C LEU A 155 -11.90 13.73 -10.17
N GLY A 156 -10.91 14.04 -9.35
CA GLY A 156 -9.52 13.61 -9.55
C GLY A 156 -9.08 12.70 -8.41
N VAL A 157 -8.42 11.59 -8.74
CA VAL A 157 -7.94 10.61 -7.76
C VAL A 157 -6.50 10.26 -8.06
N CYS A 158 -5.66 10.15 -7.04
CA CYS A 158 -4.24 9.86 -7.20
C CYS A 158 -3.66 9.15 -5.99
N SER A 159 -2.61 8.34 -6.17
CA SER A 159 -1.84 7.77 -5.04
C SER A 159 -1.21 8.84 -4.13
N GLU A 160 -0.79 9.98 -4.69
CA GLU A 160 -0.10 11.04 -3.96
C GLU A 160 -0.71 12.40 -4.31
N ALA A 161 -0.82 13.29 -3.33
CA ALA A 161 -1.46 14.59 -3.48
C ALA A 161 -0.79 15.46 -4.58
N LYS A 162 0.53 15.32 -4.76
CA LYS A 162 1.33 16.02 -5.78
C LYS A 162 0.85 15.79 -7.21
N GLY A 163 0.13 14.69 -7.48
CA GLY A 163 -0.52 14.42 -8.76
C GLY A 163 -1.86 15.15 -8.98
N LEU A 164 -2.36 15.84 -7.95
CA LEU A 164 -3.66 16.53 -7.95
C LEU A 164 -3.53 18.04 -7.75
N ILE A 165 -2.54 18.53 -6.98
CA ILE A 165 -2.44 19.95 -6.57
C ILE A 165 -2.36 20.97 -7.72
N ASN A 166 -1.92 20.56 -8.91
CA ASN A 166 -1.79 21.43 -10.09
C ASN A 166 -2.89 21.18 -11.14
N LEU A 167 -3.90 20.37 -10.82
CA LEU A 167 -5.04 20.19 -11.71
C LEU A 167 -5.80 21.49 -11.83
N LYS A 168 -6.05 21.90 -13.07
CA LYS A 168 -6.91 23.03 -13.39
C LYS A 168 -8.30 22.50 -13.69
N HIS A 169 -9.30 23.16 -13.12
CA HIS A 169 -10.69 22.90 -13.40
C HIS A 169 -11.44 24.22 -13.56
N SER A 170 -12.36 24.30 -14.53
CA SER A 170 -12.99 25.54 -14.97
C SER A 170 -13.73 26.28 -13.83
N THR A 171 -14.31 25.53 -12.90
CA THR A 171 -15.10 26.03 -11.76
C THR A 171 -14.28 26.15 -10.47
N SER A 172 -13.05 25.62 -10.42
CA SER A 172 -12.21 25.62 -9.22
C SER A 172 -10.73 25.75 -9.57
N LEU A 173 -10.16 26.91 -9.25
CA LEU A 173 -8.76 27.24 -9.48
C LEU A 173 -7.81 26.51 -8.51
N CYS A 174 -8.30 26.08 -7.34
CA CYS A 174 -7.53 25.33 -6.35
C CYS A 174 -8.45 24.30 -5.67
N PRO A 175 -8.68 23.14 -6.31
CA PRO A 175 -9.54 22.12 -5.73
C PRO A 175 -8.95 21.60 -4.42
N LYS A 176 -9.83 21.38 -3.42
CA LYS A 176 -9.44 20.81 -2.13
C LYS A 176 -9.01 19.34 -2.33
N VAL A 177 -7.72 19.08 -2.13
CA VAL A 177 -7.16 17.74 -2.10
C VAL A 177 -7.30 17.18 -0.68
N GLU A 178 -7.85 15.98 -0.54
CA GLU A 178 -7.97 15.30 0.75
C GLU A 178 -7.53 13.83 0.67
N PRO A 179 -6.94 13.27 1.74
CA PRO A 179 -6.69 11.83 1.82
C PRO A 179 -8.00 11.06 1.78
N PHE A 180 -8.05 9.98 1.00
CA PHE A 180 -9.15 9.04 1.08
C PHE A 180 -8.98 8.14 2.31
N LEU A 181 -10.04 7.96 3.09
CA LEU A 181 -9.96 7.32 4.41
C LEU A 181 -9.60 5.82 4.31
N PRO A 182 -8.69 5.31 5.16
CA PRO A 182 -8.43 3.87 5.32
C PRO A 182 -9.68 3.07 5.73
N GLY A 183 -9.80 1.83 5.27
CA GLY A 183 -10.91 0.94 5.63
C GLY A 183 -12.27 1.39 5.12
N HIS A 184 -12.29 2.23 4.08
CA HIS A 184 -13.51 2.73 3.44
C HIS A 184 -13.57 2.38 1.96
N TYR A 185 -14.80 2.33 1.44
CA TYR A 185 -15.08 2.51 0.02
C TYR A 185 -16.08 3.64 -0.20
N GLU A 186 -16.03 4.27 -1.37
CA GLU A 186 -16.97 5.32 -1.78
C GLU A 186 -17.65 4.90 -3.08
N VAL A 187 -18.95 5.12 -3.17
CA VAL A 187 -19.76 4.89 -4.36
C VAL A 187 -20.13 6.23 -4.96
N LEU A 188 -19.83 6.42 -6.25
CA LEU A 188 -20.21 7.61 -6.99
C LEU A 188 -21.01 7.24 -8.25
N ASP A 189 -22.07 7.98 -8.53
CA ASP A 189 -22.81 7.89 -9.78
C ASP A 189 -22.03 8.55 -10.92
N LEU A 190 -21.80 7.83 -12.01
CA LEU A 190 -21.28 8.38 -13.25
C LEU A 190 -22.44 8.99 -14.07
N LYS A 191 -22.44 10.30 -14.25
CA LYS A 191 -23.45 11.00 -15.04
C LYS A 191 -23.14 10.88 -16.54
N PRO A 192 -24.14 11.05 -17.44
CA PRO A 192 -23.92 11.02 -18.89
C PRO A 192 -22.86 12.02 -19.40
N SER A 193 -22.63 13.10 -18.66
CA SER A 193 -21.59 14.10 -18.94
C SER A 193 -20.17 13.64 -18.59
N GLY A 194 -19.99 12.47 -17.96
CA GLY A 194 -18.72 12.00 -17.40
C GLY A 194 -18.40 12.53 -15.99
N LYS A 195 -19.14 13.54 -15.52
CA LYS A 195 -19.08 14.02 -14.12
C LYS A 195 -19.61 12.95 -13.16
N VAL A 196 -19.28 13.08 -11.88
CA VAL A 196 -19.72 12.16 -10.85
C VAL A 196 -20.48 12.85 -9.73
N ALA A 197 -21.31 12.10 -9.00
CA ALA A 197 -21.91 12.54 -7.74
C ALA A 197 -21.68 11.47 -6.67
N SER A 198 -21.11 11.86 -5.53
CA SER A 198 -20.93 10.94 -4.39
C SER A 198 -22.30 10.51 -3.85
N VAL A 199 -22.45 9.22 -3.61
CA VAL A 199 -23.68 8.61 -3.10
C VAL A 199 -23.50 8.23 -1.63
N GLU A 200 -22.43 7.50 -1.34
CA GLU A 200 -22.12 7.02 0.01
C GLU A 200 -20.62 6.79 0.18
N LEU A 201 -20.16 7.00 1.41
CA LEU A 201 -18.83 6.65 1.90
C LEU A 201 -19.02 5.69 3.07
N VAL A 202 -18.57 4.46 2.92
CA VAL A 202 -18.87 3.36 3.85
C VAL A 202 -17.58 2.81 4.43
N LYS A 203 -17.54 2.68 5.75
CA LYS A 203 -16.48 1.97 6.47
C LYS A 203 -16.77 0.47 6.41
N PHE A 204 -15.93 -0.29 5.71
CA PHE A 204 -16.15 -1.74 5.53
C PHE A 204 -15.48 -2.60 6.60
N HIS A 205 -14.50 -2.05 7.32
CA HIS A 205 -13.78 -2.77 8.38
C HIS A 205 -13.37 -1.84 9.52
N SER A 206 -13.49 -2.33 10.75
CA SER A 206 -12.88 -1.73 11.93
C SER A 206 -11.79 -2.65 12.46
N TYR A 207 -10.69 -2.10 12.94
CA TYR A 207 -9.57 -2.85 13.50
C TYR A 207 -9.94 -3.72 14.74
N LYS A 208 -11.11 -3.51 15.35
CA LYS A 208 -11.65 -4.38 16.43
C LYS A 208 -12.34 -5.64 15.91
N ASP A 209 -12.80 -5.58 14.66
CA ASP A 209 -13.64 -6.61 14.07
C ASP A 209 -12.76 -7.63 13.37
N GLU A 210 -13.13 -8.90 13.49
CA GLU A 210 -12.54 -9.94 12.65
C GLU A 210 -12.90 -9.65 11.18
N PRO A 211 -11.91 -9.54 10.28
CA PRO A 211 -12.20 -9.20 8.89
C PRO A 211 -12.95 -10.34 8.20
N LEU A 212 -13.88 -10.03 7.29
CA LEU A 212 -14.67 -11.05 6.59
C LEU A 212 -13.81 -12.06 5.80
N HIS A 213 -12.64 -11.63 5.32
CA HIS A 213 -11.69 -12.51 4.64
C HIS A 213 -11.03 -13.56 5.56
N ALA A 214 -11.14 -13.44 6.90
CA ALA A 214 -10.63 -14.46 7.82
C ALA A 214 -11.30 -15.82 7.59
N ALA A 215 -12.55 -15.83 7.11
CA ALA A 215 -13.25 -17.05 6.71
C ALA A 215 -12.59 -17.78 5.51
N CYS A 216 -11.69 -17.12 4.79
CA CYS A 216 -10.95 -17.67 3.66
C CYS A 216 -9.50 -18.04 4.02
N ASP A 217 -9.06 -17.80 5.26
CA ASP A 217 -7.68 -18.02 5.65
C ASP A 217 -7.32 -19.51 5.62
N THR A 218 -6.05 -19.80 5.35
CA THR A 218 -5.50 -21.16 5.30
C THR A 218 -4.99 -21.65 6.64
N VAL A 219 -4.99 -20.80 7.66
CA VAL A 219 -4.61 -21.20 9.01
C VAL A 219 -5.67 -22.15 9.55
N GLU A 220 -5.24 -23.32 10.03
CA GLU A 220 -6.14 -24.24 10.75
C GLU A 220 -6.81 -23.51 11.92
N THR A 221 -8.00 -23.94 12.31
CA THR A 221 -8.73 -23.35 13.44
C THR A 221 -7.83 -23.30 14.66
N LEU A 222 -7.47 -22.09 15.07
CA LEU A 222 -6.57 -21.88 16.20
C LEU A 222 -7.29 -22.21 17.51
N PRO A 223 -6.57 -22.73 18.53
CA PRO A 223 -7.14 -22.95 19.85
C PRO A 223 -7.76 -21.66 20.39
N SER A 224 -9.00 -21.78 20.88
CA SER A 224 -9.72 -20.69 21.53
C SER A 224 -9.29 -20.54 22.99
N GLY A 225 -9.14 -19.30 23.45
CA GLY A 225 -8.76 -18.98 24.83
C GLY A 225 -7.61 -17.98 24.89
N PHE A 226 -7.38 -17.45 26.09
CA PHE A 226 -6.36 -16.42 26.34
C PHE A 226 -5.29 -16.88 27.35
N ASP A 227 -5.10 -18.20 27.52
CA ASP A 227 -3.97 -18.68 28.29
C ASP A 227 -2.65 -18.37 27.56
N LEU A 228 -1.57 -18.20 28.32
CA LEU A 228 -0.33 -17.63 27.83
C LEU A 228 0.31 -18.46 26.70
N GLU A 229 0.27 -19.79 26.78
CA GLU A 229 0.90 -20.64 25.77
C GLU A 229 0.07 -20.71 24.49
N THR A 230 -1.26 -20.72 24.60
CA THR A 230 -2.16 -20.56 23.46
C THR A 230 -1.93 -19.23 22.75
N VAL A 231 -1.90 -18.11 23.48
CA VAL A 231 -1.67 -16.78 22.89
C VAL A 231 -0.31 -16.71 22.18
N LYS A 232 0.77 -17.16 22.83
CA LYS A 232 2.11 -17.20 22.23
C LYS A 232 2.15 -18.06 20.96
N SER A 233 1.47 -19.22 20.98
CA SER A 233 1.41 -20.11 19.83
C SER A 233 0.66 -19.46 18.67
N ASN A 234 -0.51 -18.90 18.94
CA ASN A 234 -1.36 -18.25 17.94
C ASN A 234 -0.65 -17.05 17.32
N ILE A 235 0.01 -16.20 18.11
CA ILE A 235 0.80 -15.06 17.60
C ILE A 235 1.91 -15.55 16.66
N ARG A 236 2.66 -16.59 17.02
CA ARG A 236 3.71 -17.16 16.15
C ARG A 236 3.13 -17.65 14.83
N ILE A 237 2.05 -18.43 14.88
CA ILE A 237 1.41 -19.00 13.68
C ILE A 237 0.90 -17.87 12.77
N LEU A 238 0.18 -16.90 13.33
CA LEU A 238 -0.39 -15.79 12.57
C LEU A 238 0.70 -14.88 11.99
N PHE A 239 1.77 -14.60 12.73
CA PHE A 239 2.89 -13.80 12.23
C PHE A 239 3.65 -14.52 11.10
N GLU A 240 3.93 -15.82 11.26
CA GLU A 240 4.54 -16.61 10.18
C GLU A 240 3.64 -16.67 8.94
N ASN A 241 2.33 -16.82 9.11
CA ASN A 241 1.39 -16.79 7.99
C ASN A 241 1.29 -15.41 7.34
N ALA A 242 1.36 -14.33 8.12
CA ALA A 242 1.41 -12.97 7.60
C ALA A 242 2.63 -12.72 6.71
N VAL A 243 3.80 -13.23 7.10
CA VAL A 243 5.03 -13.15 6.29
C VAL A 243 4.93 -14.09 5.08
N ARG A 244 4.44 -15.33 5.26
CA ARG A 244 4.32 -16.33 4.19
C ARG A 244 3.46 -15.84 3.03
N LYS A 245 2.28 -15.28 3.32
CA LYS A 245 1.38 -14.77 2.27
C LYS A 245 1.96 -13.57 1.51
N ARG A 246 2.90 -12.84 2.11
CA ARG A 246 3.62 -11.70 1.51
C ARG A 246 4.83 -12.12 0.66
N LEU A 247 5.18 -13.42 0.59
CA LEU A 247 6.18 -13.94 -0.35
C LEU A 247 5.68 -13.98 -1.80
N MET A 248 4.46 -13.50 -2.06
CA MET A 248 3.82 -13.39 -3.37
C MET A 248 4.53 -12.36 -4.26
N ALA A 249 5.65 -12.72 -4.87
CA ALA A 249 6.39 -11.86 -5.78
C ALA A 249 7.18 -12.65 -6.85
N HIS A 250 7.25 -12.11 -8.06
CA HIS A 250 8.19 -12.56 -9.11
C HIS A 250 9.49 -11.73 -9.13
N ARG A 251 9.61 -10.75 -8.22
CA ARG A 251 10.77 -9.88 -8.05
C ARG A 251 11.51 -10.24 -6.76
N ARG A 252 12.78 -9.87 -6.70
CA ARG A 252 13.63 -10.17 -5.54
C ARG A 252 13.08 -9.46 -4.29
N ILE A 253 13.01 -10.24 -3.22
CA ILE A 253 12.60 -9.81 -1.88
C ILE A 253 13.84 -9.41 -1.07
N GLY A 254 13.77 -8.26 -0.42
CA GLY A 254 14.73 -7.76 0.56
C GLY A 254 14.03 -7.35 1.86
N CYS A 255 14.80 -6.92 2.87
CA CYS A 255 14.25 -6.49 4.16
C CYS A 255 15.05 -5.34 4.75
N LEU A 256 14.36 -4.33 5.29
CA LEU A 256 15.00 -3.37 6.18
C LEU A 256 15.29 -4.04 7.52
N LEU A 257 16.48 -3.81 8.07
CA LEU A 257 16.95 -4.42 9.31
C LEU A 257 17.66 -3.36 10.15
N SER A 258 16.96 -2.81 11.15
CA SER A 258 17.51 -1.81 12.07
C SER A 258 18.25 -2.43 13.27
N GLY A 259 18.04 -3.73 13.52
CA GLY A 259 18.52 -4.40 14.74
C GLY A 259 17.58 -4.23 15.95
N GLY A 260 16.53 -3.40 15.83
CA GLY A 260 15.40 -3.40 16.75
C GLY A 260 14.58 -4.69 16.67
N LEU A 261 13.74 -4.97 17.67
CA LEU A 261 13.02 -6.23 17.80
C LEU A 261 12.17 -6.55 16.55
N ASP A 262 11.41 -5.57 16.06
CA ASP A 262 10.38 -5.80 15.04
C ASP A 262 10.99 -6.17 13.69
N SER A 263 11.94 -5.35 13.22
CA SER A 263 12.65 -5.62 11.96
C SER A 263 13.49 -6.90 12.04
N SER A 264 14.00 -7.25 13.23
CA SER A 264 14.73 -8.50 13.45
C SER A 264 13.83 -9.73 13.35
N LEU A 265 12.62 -9.68 13.94
CA LEU A 265 11.64 -10.75 13.84
C LEU A 265 11.18 -10.93 12.39
N VAL A 266 10.88 -9.83 11.69
CA VAL A 266 10.51 -9.85 10.26
C VAL A 266 11.62 -10.49 9.44
N ALA A 267 12.87 -10.02 9.56
CA ALA A 267 13.99 -10.55 8.78
C ALA A 267 14.27 -12.03 9.05
N ALA A 268 14.22 -12.46 10.32
CA ALA A 268 14.46 -13.84 10.71
C ALA A 268 13.37 -14.78 10.18
N VAL A 269 12.09 -14.43 10.36
CA VAL A 269 10.96 -15.22 9.86
C VAL A 269 10.93 -15.23 8.35
N LEU A 270 11.19 -14.09 7.70
CA LEU A 270 11.28 -13.99 6.25
C LEU A 270 12.31 -14.96 5.69
N LEU A 271 13.54 -14.97 6.24
CA LEU A 271 14.59 -15.88 5.78
C LEU A 271 14.22 -17.36 6.01
N LYS A 272 13.63 -17.69 7.17
CA LYS A 272 13.12 -19.04 7.46
C LYS A 272 12.15 -19.48 6.36
N LEU A 273 11.14 -18.67 6.07
CA LEU A 273 10.10 -19.00 5.11
C LEU A 273 10.59 -19.03 3.67
N MET A 274 11.52 -18.13 3.29
CA MET A 274 12.18 -18.16 1.99
C MET A 274 12.90 -19.49 1.74
N LYS A 275 13.55 -20.05 2.77
CA LYS A 275 14.19 -21.38 2.69
C LYS A 275 13.17 -22.50 2.57
N GLU A 276 12.03 -22.41 3.25
CA GLU A 276 10.97 -23.42 3.17
C GLU A 276 10.30 -23.51 1.79
N ILE A 277 10.29 -22.41 1.02
CA ILE A 277 9.69 -22.37 -0.34
C ILE A 277 10.75 -22.30 -1.46
N ASP A 278 11.98 -22.70 -1.16
CA ASP A 278 13.10 -22.83 -2.11
C ASP A 278 13.40 -21.55 -2.92
N ILE A 279 13.35 -20.37 -2.27
CA ILE A 279 13.86 -19.14 -2.89
C ILE A 279 15.39 -19.17 -2.90
N ASN A 280 15.96 -19.21 -4.10
CA ASN A 280 17.38 -19.53 -4.33
C ASN A 280 18.36 -18.33 -4.35
N TYR A 281 17.89 -17.11 -4.09
CA TYR A 281 18.76 -15.95 -3.90
C TYR A 281 18.93 -15.63 -2.41
N PRO A 282 20.09 -15.10 -1.98
CA PRO A 282 20.27 -14.69 -0.59
C PRO A 282 19.35 -13.50 -0.26
N LEU A 283 18.76 -13.51 0.94
CA LEU A 283 18.02 -12.38 1.47
C LEU A 283 18.99 -11.21 1.68
N GLN A 284 18.76 -10.11 0.97
CA GLN A 284 19.46 -8.86 1.21
C GLN A 284 18.79 -8.11 2.35
N THR A 285 19.58 -7.74 3.36
CA THR A 285 19.12 -6.92 4.49
C THR A 285 19.82 -5.57 4.46
N PHE A 286 19.08 -4.51 4.79
CA PHE A 286 19.58 -3.14 4.67
C PHE A 286 19.43 -2.39 5.99
N ALA A 287 20.54 -1.87 6.51
CA ALA A 287 20.57 -0.99 7.67
C ALA A 287 21.11 0.38 7.22
N ILE A 288 20.61 1.46 7.81
CA ILE A 288 21.15 2.80 7.58
C ILE A 288 21.38 3.53 8.89
N GLY A 289 22.49 4.25 8.98
CA GLY A 289 22.86 5.01 10.16
C GLY A 289 24.09 5.87 9.92
N MET A 290 24.39 6.75 10.88
CA MET A 290 25.72 7.37 10.94
C MET A 290 26.77 6.33 11.33
N GLU A 291 28.02 6.58 10.98
CA GLU A 291 29.12 5.69 11.30
C GLU A 291 29.17 5.37 12.80
N ASN A 292 29.35 4.09 13.14
CA ASN A 292 29.35 3.57 14.52
C ASN A 292 28.04 3.74 15.30
N SER A 293 26.88 3.93 14.64
CA SER A 293 25.61 3.98 15.36
C SER A 293 25.29 2.65 16.07
N PRO A 294 24.62 2.71 17.24
CA PRO A 294 24.21 1.49 17.95
C PRO A 294 23.27 0.61 17.12
N ASP A 295 22.41 1.21 16.28
CA ASP A 295 21.49 0.49 15.40
C ASP A 295 22.25 -0.31 14.33
N LEU A 296 23.29 0.25 13.71
CA LEU A 296 24.12 -0.50 12.75
C LEU A 296 24.82 -1.69 13.43
N LEU A 297 25.33 -1.51 14.65
CA LEU A 297 25.93 -2.60 15.42
C LEU A 297 24.91 -3.69 15.76
N ALA A 298 23.68 -3.32 16.10
CA ALA A 298 22.60 -4.26 16.37
C ALA A 298 22.15 -5.00 15.11
N ALA A 299 21.95 -4.28 14.00
CA ALA A 299 21.60 -4.85 12.70
C ALA A 299 22.65 -5.86 12.24
N ARG A 300 23.94 -5.54 12.38
CA ARG A 300 25.04 -6.46 12.05
C ARG A 300 24.99 -7.75 12.84
N LYS A 301 24.66 -7.69 14.14
CA LYS A 301 24.52 -8.89 14.98
C LYS A 301 23.40 -9.79 14.49
N VAL A 302 22.25 -9.20 14.16
CA VAL A 302 21.09 -9.96 13.65
C VAL A 302 21.39 -10.55 12.28
N ALA A 303 21.98 -9.76 11.38
CA ALA A 303 22.37 -10.20 10.05
C ALA A 303 23.36 -11.37 10.10
N ALA A 304 24.35 -11.32 10.99
CA ALA A 304 25.29 -12.42 11.21
C ALA A 304 24.61 -13.66 11.81
N HIS A 305 23.64 -13.47 12.71
CA HIS A 305 22.87 -14.57 13.30
C HIS A 305 22.01 -15.30 12.27
N ILE A 306 21.29 -14.58 11.42
CA ILE A 306 20.40 -15.18 10.41
C ILE A 306 21.16 -15.61 9.14
N GLY A 307 22.32 -15.02 8.88
CA GLY A 307 23.14 -15.30 7.69
C GLY A 307 22.63 -14.61 6.42
N SER A 308 22.13 -13.36 6.52
CA SER A 308 21.67 -12.57 5.38
C SER A 308 22.83 -11.87 4.65
N GLU A 309 22.65 -11.56 3.35
CA GLU A 309 23.55 -10.66 2.61
C GLU A 309 23.33 -9.21 3.09
N HIS A 310 24.13 -8.77 4.06
CA HIS A 310 23.89 -7.50 4.76
C HIS A 310 24.56 -6.30 4.09
N HIS A 311 23.80 -5.20 3.98
CA HIS A 311 24.24 -3.92 3.45
C HIS A 311 24.09 -2.87 4.55
N GLU A 312 25.22 -2.31 5.00
CA GLU A 312 25.25 -1.15 5.89
C GLU A 312 25.45 0.13 5.06
N VAL A 313 24.44 0.99 5.07
CA VAL A 313 24.46 2.28 4.37
C VAL A 313 24.83 3.35 5.37
N ILE A 314 26.00 3.96 5.18
CA ILE A 314 26.45 5.08 6.01
C ILE A 314 26.01 6.37 5.33
N PHE A 315 25.35 7.26 6.09
CA PHE A 315 25.08 8.62 5.65
C PHE A 315 25.67 9.62 6.64
N ASN A 316 26.07 10.79 6.15
CA ASN A 316 26.56 11.89 7.00
C ASN A 316 25.48 12.97 7.22
N SER A 317 25.75 13.90 8.13
CA SER A 317 24.80 14.98 8.45
C SER A 317 24.51 15.90 7.27
N GLU A 318 25.49 16.15 6.40
CA GLU A 318 25.32 17.01 5.22
C GLU A 318 24.37 16.37 4.21
N GLU A 319 24.56 15.07 3.92
CA GLU A 319 23.66 14.29 3.06
C GLU A 319 22.23 14.27 3.64
N GLY A 320 22.10 14.11 4.96
CA GLY A 320 20.81 14.15 5.64
C GLY A 320 20.11 15.51 5.50
N ILE A 321 20.85 16.62 5.65
CA ILE A 321 20.32 17.98 5.51
C ILE A 321 19.93 18.27 4.05
N GLN A 322 20.76 17.87 3.09
CA GLN A 322 20.50 18.08 1.66
C GLN A 322 19.24 17.31 1.18
N ALA A 323 18.92 16.18 1.81
CA ALA A 323 17.74 15.38 1.46
C ALA A 323 16.41 15.96 1.97
N ILE A 324 16.42 16.94 2.90
CA ILE A 324 15.19 17.39 3.59
C ILE A 324 14.11 17.87 2.61
N GLU A 325 14.47 18.67 1.61
CA GLU A 325 13.51 19.22 0.65
C GLU A 325 12.84 18.11 -0.19
N GLU A 326 13.65 17.20 -0.75
CA GLU A 326 13.15 16.06 -1.53
C GLU A 326 12.28 15.13 -0.66
N VAL A 327 12.68 14.91 0.59
CA VAL A 327 11.93 14.07 1.54
C VAL A 327 10.58 14.69 1.86
N ILE A 328 10.50 15.98 2.21
CA ILE A 328 9.23 16.66 2.48
C ILE A 328 8.34 16.64 1.23
N PHE A 329 8.92 16.87 0.05
CA PHE A 329 8.20 16.77 -1.22
C PHE A 329 7.61 15.37 -1.46
N SER A 330 8.37 14.30 -1.17
CA SER A 330 7.89 12.93 -1.28
C SER A 330 6.79 12.62 -0.26
N LEU A 331 6.96 13.03 1.00
CA LEU A 331 6.05 12.76 2.11
C LEU A 331 4.71 13.50 2.01
N GLU A 332 4.72 14.75 1.54
CA GLU A 332 3.54 15.62 1.52
C GLU A 332 3.02 15.95 2.94
N THR A 333 3.91 15.97 3.93
CA THR A 333 3.61 16.34 5.32
C THR A 333 4.76 17.14 5.93
N TYR A 334 4.46 17.81 7.04
CA TYR A 334 5.40 18.62 7.82
C TYR A 334 5.59 18.11 9.25
N ASP A 335 5.04 16.93 9.58
CA ASP A 335 5.20 16.34 10.91
C ASP A 335 6.67 16.07 11.25
N ILE A 336 7.08 16.48 12.45
CA ILE A 336 8.50 16.48 12.87
C ILE A 336 9.04 15.06 12.98
N THR A 337 8.29 14.16 13.62
CA THR A 337 8.70 12.76 13.83
C THR A 337 8.85 12.05 12.49
N THR A 338 7.86 12.24 11.62
CA THR A 338 7.79 11.65 10.29
C THR A 338 8.95 12.13 9.43
N VAL A 339 9.18 13.45 9.32
CA VAL A 339 10.26 14.00 8.48
C VAL A 339 11.63 13.51 8.94
N ARG A 340 11.91 13.51 10.26
CA ARG A 340 13.19 13.05 10.81
C ARG A 340 13.48 11.58 10.46
N ALA A 341 12.53 10.69 10.72
CA ALA A 341 12.70 9.26 10.44
C ALA A 341 12.76 8.96 8.92
N SER A 342 12.12 9.79 8.11
CA SER A 342 12.04 9.58 6.65
C SER A 342 13.34 9.85 5.92
N ILE A 343 14.25 10.67 6.45
CA ILE A 343 15.53 10.96 5.80
C ILE A 343 16.34 9.67 5.59
N GLY A 344 16.52 8.89 6.67
CA GLY A 344 17.21 7.60 6.57
C GLY A 344 16.48 6.62 5.65
N MET A 345 15.15 6.50 5.80
CA MET A 345 14.37 5.56 4.99
C MET A 345 14.37 5.90 3.48
N TYR A 346 14.41 7.19 3.14
CA TYR A 346 14.55 7.68 1.77
C TYR A 346 15.93 7.33 1.21
N LEU A 347 17.00 7.65 1.95
CA LEU A 347 18.38 7.40 1.51
C LEU A 347 18.68 5.90 1.36
N VAL A 348 18.20 5.04 2.26
CA VAL A 348 18.37 3.58 2.11
C VAL A 348 17.57 3.04 0.93
N SER A 349 16.37 3.55 0.68
CA SER A 349 15.57 3.18 -0.49
C SER A 349 16.25 3.58 -1.81
N LYS A 350 16.86 4.78 -1.84
CA LYS A 350 17.71 5.25 -2.95
C LYS A 350 18.91 4.33 -3.17
N TYR A 351 19.56 3.88 -2.09
CA TYR A 351 20.66 2.93 -2.15
C TYR A 351 20.21 1.58 -2.73
N ILE A 352 19.14 1.00 -2.19
CA ILE A 352 18.57 -0.29 -2.62
C ILE A 352 18.33 -0.26 -4.14
N ARG A 353 17.57 0.74 -4.62
CA ARG A 353 17.27 0.88 -6.06
C ARG A 353 18.52 1.01 -6.92
N LYS A 354 19.55 1.72 -6.44
CA LYS A 354 20.76 2.01 -7.22
C LYS A 354 21.77 0.87 -7.22
N LYS A 355 21.78 0.05 -6.17
CA LYS A 355 22.88 -0.89 -5.88
C LYS A 355 22.45 -2.35 -5.90
N THR A 356 21.16 -2.65 -5.83
CA THR A 356 20.65 -4.01 -5.81
C THR A 356 19.45 -4.18 -6.75
N ASP A 357 18.98 -5.42 -6.86
CA ASP A 357 17.77 -5.81 -7.59
C ASP A 357 16.60 -6.17 -6.64
N SER A 358 16.77 -5.95 -5.32
CA SER A 358 15.69 -6.09 -4.33
C SER A 358 14.64 -5.02 -4.53
N VAL A 359 13.39 -5.44 -4.70
CA VAL A 359 12.27 -4.59 -5.11
C VAL A 359 11.12 -4.68 -4.11
N VAL A 360 10.85 -5.88 -3.61
CA VAL A 360 9.86 -6.10 -2.55
C VAL A 360 10.59 -6.01 -1.22
N ILE A 361 10.41 -4.90 -0.52
CA ILE A 361 11.14 -4.63 0.74
C ILE A 361 10.20 -4.81 1.93
N PHE A 362 10.53 -5.78 2.77
CA PHE A 362 9.86 -6.01 4.05
C PHE A 362 10.37 -5.03 5.11
N SER A 363 9.50 -4.69 6.05
CA SER A 363 9.82 -3.80 7.17
C SER A 363 8.90 -4.11 8.37
N GLY A 364 9.21 -3.51 9.53
CA GLY A 364 8.58 -3.80 10.82
C GLY A 364 7.53 -2.77 11.30
N GLU A 365 7.16 -1.79 10.49
CA GLU A 365 6.15 -0.78 10.87
C GLU A 365 4.81 -1.40 11.27
N GLY A 366 4.13 -0.77 12.24
CA GLY A 366 2.86 -1.22 12.81
C GLY A 366 3.01 -2.07 14.08
N SER A 367 4.22 -2.54 14.39
CA SER A 367 4.48 -3.35 15.60
C SER A 367 4.23 -2.54 16.87
N ASP A 368 4.89 -1.37 17.01
CA ASP A 368 4.79 -0.54 18.22
C ASP A 368 3.35 -0.06 18.49
N GLU A 369 2.61 0.31 17.44
CA GLU A 369 1.20 0.71 17.55
C GLU A 369 0.32 -0.44 18.01
N LEU A 370 0.54 -1.64 17.47
CA LEU A 370 -0.25 -2.83 17.79
C LEU A 370 0.08 -3.40 19.18
N THR A 371 1.36 -3.42 19.55
CA THR A 371 1.84 -4.06 20.78
C THR A 371 2.10 -3.09 21.92
N GLN A 372 1.71 -1.82 21.78
CA GLN A 372 1.92 -0.78 22.79
C GLN A 372 3.42 -0.60 23.12
N GLY A 373 4.28 -0.67 22.10
CA GLY A 373 5.74 -0.74 22.25
C GLY A 373 6.44 0.60 22.53
N TYR A 374 5.77 1.73 22.25
CA TYR A 374 6.32 3.05 22.56
C TYR A 374 6.50 3.27 24.07
N ILE A 375 7.61 3.91 24.45
CA ILE A 375 8.01 4.11 25.86
C ILE A 375 6.89 4.73 26.73
N TYR A 376 6.05 5.59 26.16
CA TYR A 376 5.00 6.26 26.92
C TYR A 376 3.85 5.33 27.35
N PHE A 377 3.68 4.15 26.75
CA PHE A 377 2.69 3.16 27.19
C PHE A 377 2.98 2.62 28.60
N HIS A 378 4.23 2.67 29.07
CA HIS A 378 4.56 2.37 30.48
C HIS A 378 3.89 3.33 31.49
N LYS A 379 3.35 4.46 31.01
CA LYS A 379 2.65 5.46 31.82
C LYS A 379 1.14 5.50 31.52
N ALA A 380 0.61 4.53 30.78
CA ALA A 380 -0.82 4.45 30.53
C ALA A 380 -1.58 4.32 31.88
N PRO A 381 -2.65 5.08 32.13
CA PRO A 381 -3.29 5.06 33.44
C PRO A 381 -4.11 3.77 33.69
N SER A 382 -4.55 3.10 32.63
CA SER A 382 -5.28 1.84 32.67
C SER A 382 -5.05 1.00 31.39
N PRO A 383 -5.30 -0.33 31.42
CA PRO A 383 -5.30 -1.16 30.21
C PRO A 383 -6.28 -0.69 29.13
N GLU A 384 -7.44 -0.16 29.53
CA GLU A 384 -8.47 0.35 28.63
C GLU A 384 -7.98 1.60 27.88
N GLU A 385 -7.38 2.56 28.57
CA GLU A 385 -6.79 3.75 27.94
C GLU A 385 -5.58 3.39 27.06
N ALA A 386 -4.78 2.39 27.45
CA ALA A 386 -3.70 1.87 26.62
C ALA A 386 -4.23 1.24 25.32
N ALA A 387 -5.34 0.49 25.41
CA ALA A 387 -6.00 -0.09 24.25
C ALA A 387 -6.58 1.02 23.35
N GLU A 388 -7.30 2.01 23.90
CA GLU A 388 -7.84 3.13 23.13
C GLU A 388 -6.75 3.93 22.40
N GLU A 389 -5.59 4.12 23.04
CA GLU A 389 -4.45 4.79 22.43
C GLU A 389 -3.83 3.96 21.30
N SER A 390 -3.63 2.65 21.49
CA SER A 390 -3.19 1.74 20.43
C SER A 390 -4.14 1.80 19.22
N GLU A 391 -5.45 1.77 19.46
CA GLU A 391 -6.45 1.91 18.41
C GLU A 391 -6.40 3.27 17.69
N ARG A 392 -6.14 4.36 18.42
CA ARG A 392 -5.95 5.69 17.85
C ARG A 392 -4.71 5.73 16.95
N LEU A 393 -3.58 5.18 17.41
CA LEU A 393 -2.37 5.08 16.62
C LEU A 393 -2.59 4.26 15.34
N LEU A 394 -3.24 3.09 15.44
CA LEU A 394 -3.57 2.25 14.28
C LEU A 394 -4.45 2.97 13.25
N LYS A 395 -5.41 3.81 13.69
CA LYS A 395 -6.22 4.66 12.79
C LYS A 395 -5.40 5.75 12.10
N GLU A 396 -4.39 6.28 12.77
CA GLU A 396 -3.59 7.41 12.31
C GLU A 396 -2.29 6.99 11.59
N LEU A 397 -1.97 5.70 11.57
CA LEU A 397 -0.78 5.15 10.88
C LEU A 397 -0.56 5.75 9.49
N TYR A 398 -1.64 5.89 8.71
CA TYR A 398 -1.61 6.41 7.34
C TYR A 398 -1.17 7.88 7.21
N LEU A 399 -1.09 8.62 8.33
CA LEU A 399 -0.60 10.00 8.41
C LEU A 399 0.86 10.08 8.86
N PHE A 400 1.38 9.02 9.49
CA PHE A 400 2.70 8.99 10.13
C PHE A 400 3.58 7.86 9.56
N ASP A 401 3.74 6.76 10.27
CA ASP A 401 4.71 5.69 9.97
C ASP A 401 4.42 4.97 8.65
N VAL A 402 3.15 4.69 8.35
CA VAL A 402 2.76 4.08 7.08
C VAL A 402 2.91 5.08 5.92
N LEU A 403 2.69 6.38 6.16
CA LEU A 403 2.97 7.42 5.17
C LEU A 403 4.46 7.45 4.84
N ARG A 404 5.31 7.52 5.86
CA ARG A 404 6.78 7.48 5.71
C ARG A 404 7.20 6.23 4.94
N ALA A 405 6.75 5.05 5.38
CA ALA A 405 7.13 3.78 4.80
C ALA A 405 6.76 3.69 3.32
N ASP A 406 5.54 4.07 2.94
CA ASP A 406 5.13 4.08 1.54
C ASP A 406 5.86 5.14 0.72
N ARG A 407 5.88 6.41 1.15
CA ARG A 407 6.39 7.51 0.31
C ARG A 407 7.88 7.43 0.08
N THR A 408 8.66 7.07 1.10
CA THR A 408 10.13 7.04 0.99
C THR A 408 10.63 5.85 0.18
N THR A 409 9.95 4.70 0.27
CA THR A 409 10.28 3.54 -0.58
C THR A 409 9.79 3.75 -2.01
N ALA A 410 8.53 4.19 -2.21
CA ALA A 410 7.98 4.45 -3.54
C ALA A 410 8.69 5.58 -4.28
N ALA A 411 9.32 6.54 -3.60
CA ALA A 411 10.17 7.56 -4.22
C ALA A 411 11.29 6.96 -5.10
N HIS A 412 11.64 5.68 -4.87
CA HIS A 412 12.71 4.98 -5.57
C HIS A 412 12.25 3.73 -6.32
N GLY A 413 10.96 3.61 -6.62
CA GLY A 413 10.37 2.50 -7.37
C GLY A 413 9.95 1.36 -6.48
#